data_AF-A0A7W4C768-F1
#
_entry.id   AF-A0A7W4C768-F1
#
_cell.length_a   1.000
_cell.length_b   1.000
_cell.length_c   1.000
_cell.angle_alpha   90.00
_cell.angle_beta   90.00
_cell.angle_gamma   90.00
#
_symmetry.space_group_name_H-M   'P 1'
#
loop_
_entity.id
_entity.type
_entity.pdbx_description
1 polymer ?
#
loop_
_entity_poly.entity_id
_entity_poly.type
_entity_poly.pdbx_seq_one_letter_code
_entity_poly.pdbx_strand_id
1 'polypeptide(L)'
;FPNEDDNNYFKTIRACFGAHPVSLNQSNSKRFASWPFDSHFNTGDLTVHLYSRDVNEEDLALHLNINELLEFLTTRYDYLDLITEKIESLFIDYQKKLSKQPIETKADLLEQLYVLRSESEKRLDNDYYNSEIDDLIMIFEAEVTDPALVPMVDSYKNSLIPLVEEIKTNLQAMNIVDLKNDSDFRVRSDLSGELNYELPKFYSWVHSGRYDPMLDYYFERFNAVTDGKFNFNKSDEIKLTFLKAKLMLTQ
;
A
#
# COMPACT_ATOMS: atom_id res chain seq x y z
N PHE A 1 9.51 -12.96 41.91
CA PHE A 1 8.76 -11.88 41.25
C PHE A 1 7.31 -12.36 41.04
N PRO A 2 6.47 -12.46 42.09
CA PRO A 2 5.22 -13.22 42.03
C PRO A 2 4.06 -12.54 41.29
N ASN A 3 4.18 -11.24 41.00
CA ASN A 3 3.10 -10.40 40.44
C ASN A 3 3.49 -9.75 39.10
N GLU A 4 4.55 -10.23 38.44
CA GLU A 4 4.97 -9.72 37.13
C GLU A 4 4.41 -10.63 36.04
N ASP A 5 3.82 -10.05 34.99
CA ASP A 5 3.56 -10.77 33.75
C ASP A 5 4.87 -11.12 33.04
N ASP A 6 4.82 -12.07 32.11
CA ASP A 6 6.01 -12.56 31.40
C ASP A 6 6.83 -11.43 30.77
N ASN A 7 6.21 -10.40 30.20
CA ASN A 7 6.95 -9.30 29.56
C ASN A 7 7.71 -8.46 30.58
N ASN A 8 7.11 -8.21 31.75
CA ASN A 8 7.76 -7.51 32.84
C ASN A 8 8.88 -8.37 33.45
N TYR A 9 8.65 -9.67 33.61
CA TYR A 9 9.66 -10.62 34.05
C TYR A 9 10.87 -10.67 33.10
N PHE A 10 10.67 -10.68 31.78
CA PHE A 10 11.78 -10.64 30.82
C PHE A 10 12.53 -9.31 30.80
N LYS A 11 11.83 -8.18 31.00
CA LYS A 11 12.50 -6.89 31.19
C LYS A 11 13.36 -6.92 32.45
N THR A 12 12.86 -7.51 33.53
CA THR A 12 13.60 -7.71 34.78
C THR A 12 14.82 -8.61 34.57
N ILE A 13 14.70 -9.75 33.88
CA ILE A 13 15.84 -10.61 33.53
C ILE A 13 16.88 -9.83 32.72
N ARG A 14 16.47 -9.17 31.62
CA ARG A 14 17.37 -8.37 30.78
C ARG A 14 18.08 -7.28 31.58
N ALA A 15 17.36 -6.65 32.50
CA ALA A 15 17.88 -5.64 33.39
C ALA A 15 18.94 -6.23 34.33
N CYS A 16 18.62 -7.30 35.07
CA CYS A 16 19.50 -7.90 36.07
C CYS A 16 20.72 -8.63 35.49
N PHE A 17 20.55 -9.33 34.37
CA PHE A 17 21.61 -10.11 33.72
C PHE A 17 22.34 -9.33 32.61
N GLY A 18 21.86 -8.13 32.27
CA GLY A 18 22.57 -7.19 31.40
C GLY A 18 23.64 -6.41 32.17
N ALA A 19 24.70 -5.97 31.48
CA ALA A 19 25.82 -5.22 32.07
C ALA A 19 25.50 -3.77 32.46
N HIS A 20 24.28 -3.49 32.97
CA HIS A 20 23.85 -2.15 33.35
C HIS A 20 23.33 -2.12 34.79
N PRO A 21 23.76 -1.16 35.63
CA PRO A 21 23.12 -0.92 36.91
C PRO A 21 21.70 -0.39 36.66
N VAL A 22 20.73 -1.28 36.78
CA VAL A 22 19.31 -0.99 36.59
C VAL A 22 18.65 -0.67 37.91
N SER A 23 17.92 0.44 37.94
CA SER A 23 16.93 0.70 38.97
C SER A 23 15.80 -0.31 38.80
N LEU A 24 15.93 -1.47 39.45
CA LEU A 24 14.85 -2.44 39.52
C LEU A 24 13.75 -1.80 40.38
N ASN A 25 12.61 -1.48 39.76
CA ASN A 25 11.46 -0.83 40.42
C ASN A 25 10.72 -1.81 41.34
N GLN A 26 11.44 -2.50 42.21
CA GLN A 26 10.87 -3.26 43.29
C GLN A 26 11.18 -2.50 44.57
N SER A 27 10.20 -1.69 44.98
CA SER A 27 10.28 -0.72 46.08
C SER A 27 11.13 0.52 45.77
N ASN A 28 10.98 1.58 46.58
CA ASN A 28 11.66 2.86 46.39
C ASN A 28 13.20 2.80 46.58
N SER A 29 13.80 1.60 46.74
CA SER A 29 15.24 1.41 46.93
C SER A 29 15.95 1.02 45.63
N LYS A 30 17.11 1.63 45.41
CA LYS A 30 17.97 1.31 44.25
C LYS A 30 18.83 0.10 44.59
N ARG A 31 18.91 -0.86 43.65
CA ARG A 31 19.73 -2.06 43.77
C ARG A 31 20.75 -2.17 42.64
N PHE A 32 21.86 -2.87 42.87
CA PHE A 32 22.95 -3.07 41.91
C PHE A 32 23.19 -4.55 41.64
N ALA A 33 23.28 -4.93 40.38
CA ALA A 33 23.49 -6.31 39.97
C ALA A 33 24.98 -6.70 39.93
N SER A 34 25.30 -7.90 40.41
CA SER A 34 26.59 -8.57 40.19
C SER A 34 26.75 -9.13 38.77
N TRP A 35 27.96 -9.58 38.43
CA TRP A 35 28.17 -10.40 37.23
C TRP A 35 27.45 -11.75 37.38
N PRO A 36 26.79 -12.26 36.32
CA PRO A 36 26.18 -13.59 36.35
C PRO A 36 27.20 -14.69 36.65
N PHE A 37 26.80 -15.67 37.47
CA PHE A 37 27.63 -16.81 37.84
C PHE A 37 26.80 -18.10 37.98
N ASP A 38 27.46 -19.25 37.91
CA ASP A 38 26.78 -20.55 38.02
C ASP A 38 26.14 -20.73 39.40
N SER A 39 24.89 -21.20 39.45
CA SER A 39 24.23 -21.44 40.73
C SER A 39 24.88 -22.62 41.47
N HIS A 40 25.47 -22.35 42.63
CA HIS A 40 26.12 -23.38 43.44
C HIS A 40 25.10 -24.28 44.18
N PHE A 41 23.82 -23.92 44.15
CA PHE A 41 22.74 -24.59 44.90
C PHE A 41 21.64 -25.18 44.01
N ASN A 42 21.89 -25.33 42.70
CA ASN A 42 21.01 -26.00 41.74
C ASN A 42 19.60 -25.38 41.60
N THR A 43 19.46 -24.09 41.90
CA THR A 43 18.19 -23.33 41.86
C THR A 43 17.93 -22.62 40.53
N GLY A 44 18.86 -22.72 39.58
CA GLY A 44 18.80 -22.13 38.23
C GLY A 44 20.14 -22.31 37.50
N ASP A 45 20.18 -22.05 36.20
CA ASP A 45 21.40 -22.18 35.38
C ASP A 45 22.40 -21.07 35.69
N LEU A 46 21.92 -19.82 35.83
CA LEU A 46 22.73 -18.65 36.20
C LEU A 46 22.09 -17.90 37.35
N THR A 47 22.90 -17.28 38.19
CA THR A 47 22.47 -16.44 39.31
C THR A 47 23.11 -15.07 39.26
N VAL A 48 22.35 -14.05 39.65
CA VAL A 48 22.83 -12.70 39.90
C VAL A 48 22.40 -12.28 41.30
N HIS A 49 23.33 -11.77 42.09
CA HIS A 49 23.04 -11.04 43.32
C HIS A 49 22.67 -9.58 43.03
N LEU A 50 21.68 -9.09 43.77
CA LEU A 50 21.16 -7.73 43.72
C LEU A 50 21.40 -7.03 45.06
N TYR A 51 22.47 -6.25 45.13
CA TYR A 51 22.90 -5.55 46.32
C TYR A 51 22.04 -4.33 46.60
N SER A 52 21.56 -4.17 47.85
CA SER A 52 20.85 -2.93 48.21
C SER A 52 21.83 -1.77 48.40
N ARG A 53 21.40 -0.58 47.96
CA ARG A 53 22.09 0.66 48.31
C ARG A 53 21.85 1.05 49.78
N ASP A 54 20.70 0.69 50.32
CA ASP A 54 20.24 1.18 51.61
C ASP A 54 20.74 0.28 52.75
N VAL A 55 21.21 0.89 53.83
CA VAL A 55 21.88 0.19 54.94
C VAL A 55 20.87 -0.66 55.71
N ASN A 56 21.26 -1.90 56.02
CA ASN A 56 20.45 -2.93 56.69
C ASN A 56 19.30 -3.52 55.84
N GLU A 57 19.26 -3.28 54.54
CA GLU A 57 18.42 -4.07 53.63
C GLU A 57 19.15 -5.35 53.20
N GLU A 58 18.41 -6.45 53.11
CA GLU A 58 18.95 -7.72 52.61
C GLU A 58 19.21 -7.67 51.10
N ASP A 59 20.26 -8.36 50.66
CA ASP A 59 20.53 -8.61 49.26
C ASP A 59 19.57 -9.66 48.70
N LEU A 60 19.22 -9.53 47.42
CA LEU A 60 18.36 -10.50 46.75
C LEU A 60 19.18 -11.34 45.78
N ALA A 61 18.68 -12.54 45.45
CA ALA A 61 19.20 -13.37 44.38
C ALA A 61 18.13 -13.56 43.32
N LEU A 62 18.51 -13.35 42.06
CA LEU A 62 17.69 -13.72 40.91
C LEU A 62 18.35 -14.92 40.22
N HIS A 63 17.56 -15.97 39.99
CA HIS A 63 17.98 -17.17 39.29
C HIS A 63 17.36 -17.18 37.90
N LEU A 64 18.17 -17.45 36.88
CA LEU A 64 17.75 -17.60 35.50
C LEU A 64 17.71 -19.08 35.16
N ASN A 65 16.56 -19.55 34.68
CA ASN A 65 16.41 -20.83 34.03
C ASN A 65 16.37 -20.61 32.52
N ILE A 66 17.39 -21.11 31.80
CA ILE A 66 17.55 -20.92 30.37
C ILE A 66 16.41 -21.62 29.60
N ASN A 67 15.93 -22.77 30.09
CA ASN A 67 14.84 -23.50 29.43
C ASN A 67 13.51 -22.73 29.50
N GLU A 68 13.21 -22.06 30.61
CA GLU A 68 12.02 -21.18 30.71
C GLU A 68 12.09 -20.00 29.73
N LEU A 69 13.27 -19.41 29.55
CA LEU A 69 13.50 -18.36 28.56
C LEU A 69 13.32 -18.90 27.12
N LEU A 70 13.88 -20.07 26.81
CA LEU A 70 13.72 -20.70 25.50
C LEU A 70 12.25 -21.04 25.23
N GLU A 71 11.54 -21.63 26.20
CA GLU A 71 10.13 -21.97 26.08
C GLU A 71 9.25 -20.75 25.84
N PHE A 72 9.50 -19.64 26.54
CA PHE A 72 8.81 -18.39 26.28
C PHE A 72 9.08 -17.86 24.87
N LEU A 73 10.34 -17.82 24.45
CA LEU A 73 10.71 -17.32 23.11
C LEU A 73 10.05 -18.17 22.03
N THR A 74 10.15 -19.49 22.13
CA THR A 74 9.48 -20.43 21.22
C THR A 74 7.98 -20.18 21.20
N THR A 75 7.31 -20.18 22.36
CA THR A 75 5.86 -19.93 22.44
C THR A 75 5.47 -18.59 21.81
N ARG A 76 6.26 -17.53 22.02
CA ARG A 76 5.98 -16.18 21.53
C ARG A 76 6.15 -16.06 20.02
N TYR A 77 7.22 -16.63 19.49
CA TYR A 77 7.57 -16.50 18.07
C TYR A 77 6.86 -17.52 17.20
N ASP A 78 6.65 -18.76 17.68
CA ASP A 78 5.85 -19.76 16.96
C ASP A 78 4.39 -19.30 16.83
N TYR A 79 3.90 -18.48 17.77
CA TYR A 79 2.58 -17.87 17.64
C TYR A 79 2.47 -16.90 16.45
N LEU A 80 3.58 -16.32 15.98
CA LEU A 80 3.58 -15.51 14.76
C LEU A 80 3.27 -16.34 13.52
N ASP A 81 3.73 -17.59 13.47
CA ASP A 81 3.42 -18.51 12.38
C ASP A 81 1.93 -18.83 12.38
N LEU A 82 1.36 -19.14 13.54
CA LEU A 82 -0.09 -19.36 13.68
C LEU A 82 -0.92 -18.13 13.28
N ILE A 83 -0.49 -16.93 13.66
CA ILE A 83 -1.14 -15.68 13.23
C ILE A 83 -1.04 -15.52 11.71
N THR A 84 0.13 -15.76 11.13
CA THR A 84 0.39 -15.65 9.69
C THR A 84 -0.53 -16.59 8.91
N GLU A 85 -0.54 -17.87 9.27
CA GLU A 85 -1.43 -18.88 8.67
C GLU A 85 -2.90 -18.48 8.79
N LYS A 86 -3.30 -17.91 9.93
CA LYS A 86 -4.68 -17.49 10.14
C LYS A 86 -5.06 -16.30 9.26
N ILE A 87 -4.16 -15.31 9.12
CA ILE A 87 -4.36 -14.15 8.25
C ILE A 87 -4.47 -14.60 6.79
N GLU A 88 -3.56 -15.47 6.34
CA GLU A 88 -3.58 -16.02 4.98
C GLU A 88 -4.87 -16.79 4.69
N SER A 89 -5.31 -17.65 5.61
CA SER A 89 -6.59 -18.36 5.49
C SER A 89 -7.77 -17.40 5.40
N LEU A 90 -7.83 -16.37 6.24
CA LEU A 90 -8.90 -15.37 6.22
C LEU A 90 -8.90 -14.60 4.88
N PHE A 91 -7.73 -14.26 4.37
CA PHE A 91 -7.59 -13.56 3.09
C PHE A 91 -8.04 -14.43 1.91
N ILE A 92 -7.61 -15.70 1.86
CA ILE A 92 -8.02 -16.66 0.83
C ILE A 92 -9.54 -16.89 0.86
N ASP A 93 -10.12 -17.02 2.05
CA ASP A 93 -11.57 -17.20 2.20
C ASP A 93 -12.35 -15.95 1.78
N TYR A 94 -11.83 -14.76 2.09
CA TYR A 94 -12.36 -13.49 1.63
C TYR A 94 -12.35 -13.39 0.10
N GLN A 95 -11.22 -13.70 -0.54
CA GLN A 95 -11.10 -13.72 -2.01
C GLN A 95 -12.10 -14.72 -2.63
N LYS A 96 -12.17 -15.96 -2.11
CA LYS A 96 -13.13 -16.98 -2.59
C LYS A 96 -14.58 -16.56 -2.43
N LYS A 97 -14.90 -15.83 -1.37
CA LYS A 97 -16.27 -15.33 -1.12
C LYS A 97 -16.65 -14.27 -2.14
N LEU A 98 -15.79 -13.28 -2.37
CA LEU A 98 -16.07 -12.19 -3.32
C LEU A 98 -15.96 -12.62 -4.78
N SER A 99 -15.09 -13.58 -5.12
CA SER A 99 -14.99 -14.08 -6.49
C SER A 99 -16.21 -14.87 -6.96
N LYS A 100 -17.05 -15.34 -6.03
CA LYS A 100 -18.34 -15.97 -6.32
C LYS A 100 -19.49 -14.98 -6.45
N GLN A 101 -19.27 -13.72 -6.07
CA GLN A 101 -20.27 -12.66 -6.23
C GLN A 101 -20.08 -12.06 -7.62
N PRO A 102 -21.00 -12.31 -8.57
CA PRO A 102 -20.85 -11.84 -9.94
C PRO A 102 -20.93 -10.31 -9.98
N ILE A 103 -19.99 -9.70 -10.68
CA ILE A 103 -20.02 -8.28 -11.00
C ILE A 103 -21.14 -8.05 -12.02
N GLU A 104 -22.00 -7.07 -11.76
CA GLU A 104 -23.09 -6.70 -12.65
C GLU A 104 -22.53 -6.28 -14.03
N THR A 105 -23.19 -6.74 -15.09
CA THR A 105 -22.86 -6.37 -16.46
C THR A 105 -23.83 -5.32 -16.97
N LYS A 106 -23.31 -4.19 -17.45
CA LYS A 106 -24.08 -3.12 -18.09
C LYS A 106 -23.84 -3.12 -19.59
N ALA A 107 -24.86 -2.73 -20.36
CA ALA A 107 -24.76 -2.61 -21.81
C ALA A 107 -23.98 -1.36 -22.22
N ASP A 108 -24.16 -0.28 -21.47
CA ASP A 108 -23.37 0.94 -21.63
C ASP A 108 -22.01 0.80 -20.93
N LEU A 109 -20.95 1.19 -21.63
CA LEU A 109 -19.57 1.05 -21.14
C LEU A 109 -19.27 2.00 -19.98
N LEU A 110 -19.83 3.21 -20.00
CA LEU A 110 -19.62 4.18 -18.92
C LEU A 110 -20.34 3.71 -17.64
N GLU A 111 -21.57 3.22 -17.76
CA GLU A 111 -22.27 2.56 -16.65
C GLU A 111 -21.48 1.33 -16.15
N GLN A 112 -20.91 0.53 -17.04
CA GLN A 112 -20.07 -0.61 -16.67
C GLN A 112 -18.84 -0.15 -15.86
N LEU A 113 -18.19 0.94 -16.26
CA LEU A 113 -17.03 1.50 -15.55
C LEU A 113 -17.40 2.00 -14.15
N TYR A 114 -18.56 2.63 -13.96
CA TYR A 114 -19.04 3.00 -12.62
C TYR A 114 -19.28 1.78 -11.72
N VAL A 115 -19.84 0.70 -12.27
CA VAL A 115 -19.96 -0.57 -11.55
C VAL A 115 -18.58 -1.10 -11.17
N LEU A 116 -17.63 -1.11 -12.09
CA LEU A 116 -16.27 -1.58 -11.84
C LEU A 116 -15.55 -0.75 -10.79
N ARG A 117 -15.74 0.57 -10.78
CA ARG A 117 -15.15 1.46 -9.77
C ARG A 117 -15.65 1.12 -8.37
N SER A 118 -16.96 0.98 -8.20
CA SER A 118 -17.56 0.59 -6.93
C SER A 118 -17.15 -0.83 -6.49
N GLU A 119 -17.00 -1.76 -7.43
CA GLU A 119 -16.56 -3.12 -7.14
C GLU A 119 -15.07 -3.19 -6.79
N SER A 120 -14.22 -2.36 -7.39
CA SER A 120 -12.79 -2.27 -7.06
C SER A 120 -12.57 -1.87 -5.60
N GLU A 121 -13.28 -0.85 -5.12
CA GLU A 121 -13.24 -0.38 -3.72
C GLU A 121 -13.68 -1.44 -2.72
N LYS A 122 -14.73 -2.21 -3.04
CA LYS A 122 -15.26 -3.25 -2.14
C LYS A 122 -14.36 -4.48 -2.05
N ARG A 123 -13.51 -4.70 -3.06
CA ARG A 123 -12.73 -5.92 -3.23
C ARG A 123 -11.35 -5.76 -2.61
N LEU A 124 -10.38 -5.28 -3.38
CA LEU A 124 -9.00 -5.13 -2.88
C LEU A 124 -8.58 -3.67 -2.78
N ASP A 125 -9.44 -2.74 -3.23
CA ASP A 125 -9.21 -1.30 -3.22
C ASP A 125 -7.81 -0.93 -3.70
N ASN A 126 -7.44 -1.50 -4.86
CA ASN A 126 -6.10 -1.38 -5.37
C ASN A 126 -5.95 -0.05 -6.13
N ASP A 127 -5.00 0.79 -5.69
CA ASP A 127 -4.74 2.11 -6.26
C ASP A 127 -4.51 2.08 -7.78
N TYR A 128 -3.78 1.08 -8.28
CA TYR A 128 -3.51 0.96 -9.72
C TYR A 128 -4.81 0.71 -10.50
N TYR A 129 -5.62 -0.26 -10.11
CA TYR A 129 -6.91 -0.53 -10.76
C TYR A 129 -7.88 0.65 -10.63
N ASN A 130 -7.93 1.28 -9.45
CA ASN A 130 -8.77 2.45 -9.22
C ASN A 130 -8.39 3.59 -10.18
N SER A 131 -7.09 3.87 -10.31
CA SER A 131 -6.59 4.91 -11.22
C SER A 131 -6.90 4.60 -12.68
N GLU A 132 -6.70 3.36 -13.13
CA GLU A 132 -6.98 2.98 -14.52
C GLU A 132 -8.48 3.05 -14.84
N ILE A 133 -9.35 2.69 -13.89
CA ILE A 133 -10.81 2.84 -14.04
C ILE A 133 -11.20 4.32 -14.06
N ASP A 134 -10.62 5.16 -13.20
CA ASP A 134 -10.91 6.60 -13.15
C ASP A 134 -10.48 7.30 -14.46
N ASP A 135 -9.32 6.93 -15.02
CA ASP A 135 -8.86 7.38 -16.34
C ASP A 135 -9.85 7.00 -17.46
N LEU A 136 -10.32 5.75 -17.45
CA LEU A 136 -11.31 5.26 -18.41
C LEU A 136 -12.63 6.03 -18.27
N ILE A 137 -13.11 6.27 -17.05
CA ILE A 137 -14.32 7.07 -16.80
C ILE A 137 -14.15 8.46 -17.42
N MET A 138 -13.02 9.14 -17.17
CA MET A 138 -12.74 10.45 -17.76
C MET A 138 -12.79 10.46 -19.28
N ILE A 139 -12.26 9.42 -19.92
CA ILE A 139 -12.29 9.25 -21.39
C ILE A 139 -13.72 9.06 -21.90
N PHE A 140 -14.50 8.20 -21.26
CA PHE A 140 -15.85 7.88 -21.72
C PHE A 140 -16.85 9.02 -21.46
N GLU A 141 -16.68 9.78 -20.38
CA GLU A 141 -17.48 10.96 -20.05
C GLU A 141 -17.17 12.20 -20.90
N ALA A 142 -16.00 12.27 -21.54
CA ALA A 142 -15.60 13.46 -22.28
C ALA A 142 -16.54 13.74 -23.46
N GLU A 143 -17.15 14.93 -23.47
CA GLU A 143 -17.96 15.44 -24.56
C GLU A 143 -17.07 16.03 -25.66
N VAL A 144 -17.17 15.47 -26.87
CA VAL A 144 -16.36 15.90 -28.03
C VAL A 144 -17.08 17.04 -28.73
N THR A 145 -16.49 18.24 -28.67
CA THR A 145 -17.05 19.45 -29.29
C THR A 145 -16.65 19.62 -30.75
N ASP A 146 -15.53 19.01 -31.18
CA ASP A 146 -15.04 19.07 -32.55
C ASP A 146 -15.48 17.84 -33.37
N PRO A 147 -16.36 18.01 -34.38
CA PRO A 147 -16.80 16.92 -35.23
C PRO A 147 -15.66 16.19 -35.97
N ALA A 148 -14.54 16.85 -36.22
CA ALA A 148 -13.40 16.25 -36.92
C ALA A 148 -12.69 15.19 -36.06
N LEU A 149 -12.79 15.28 -34.73
CA LEU A 149 -12.19 14.33 -33.79
C LEU A 149 -13.09 13.12 -33.52
N VAL A 150 -14.39 13.21 -33.77
CA VAL A 150 -15.37 12.15 -33.45
C VAL A 150 -14.97 10.77 -33.99
N PRO A 151 -14.59 10.60 -35.28
CA PRO A 151 -14.21 9.28 -35.78
C PRO A 151 -12.97 8.69 -35.07
N MET A 152 -12.03 9.56 -34.69
CA MET A 152 -10.82 9.16 -33.97
C MET A 152 -11.14 8.75 -32.53
N VAL A 153 -12.00 9.53 -31.86
CA VAL A 153 -12.48 9.24 -30.51
C VAL A 153 -13.23 7.92 -30.48
N ASP A 154 -14.14 7.68 -31.43
CA ASP A 154 -14.91 6.44 -31.50
C ASP A 154 -14.00 5.22 -31.71
N SER A 155 -13.02 5.34 -32.62
CA SER A 155 -12.03 4.29 -32.83
C SER A 155 -11.22 4.00 -31.57
N TYR A 156 -10.81 5.05 -30.85
CA TYR A 156 -10.04 4.92 -29.61
C TYR A 156 -10.85 4.32 -28.47
N LYS A 157 -12.09 4.78 -28.25
CA LYS A 157 -12.99 4.20 -27.24
C LYS A 157 -13.26 2.72 -27.53
N ASN A 158 -13.41 2.34 -28.80
CA ASN A 158 -13.57 0.94 -29.20
C ASN A 158 -12.31 0.10 -28.90
N SER A 159 -11.10 0.65 -29.06
CA SER A 159 -9.87 -0.07 -28.72
C SER A 159 -9.69 -0.30 -27.21
N LEU A 160 -10.42 0.41 -26.36
CA LEU A 160 -10.36 0.27 -24.89
C LEU A 160 -11.30 -0.81 -24.34
N ILE A 161 -12.23 -1.33 -25.14
CA ILE A 161 -13.18 -2.37 -24.69
C ILE A 161 -12.47 -3.61 -24.12
N PRO A 162 -11.40 -4.15 -24.73
CA PRO A 162 -10.66 -5.28 -24.16
C PRO A 162 -10.08 -5.01 -22.78
N LEU A 163 -9.64 -3.78 -22.50
CA LEU A 163 -9.11 -3.38 -21.19
C LEU A 163 -10.21 -3.38 -20.12
N VAL A 164 -11.40 -2.87 -20.43
CA VAL A 164 -12.55 -2.88 -19.52
C VAL A 164 -12.94 -4.32 -19.14
N GLU A 165 -12.96 -5.23 -20.12
CA GLU A 165 -13.25 -6.65 -19.89
C GLU A 165 -12.13 -7.36 -19.11
N GLU A 166 -10.87 -7.00 -19.35
CA GLU A 166 -9.73 -7.51 -18.58
C GLU A 166 -9.83 -7.10 -17.11
N ILE A 167 -10.06 -5.81 -16.84
CA ILE A 167 -10.26 -5.27 -15.48
C ILE A 167 -11.38 -6.05 -14.77
N LYS A 168 -12.54 -6.18 -15.42
CA LYS A 168 -13.68 -6.93 -14.88
C LYS A 168 -13.33 -8.38 -14.56
N THR A 169 -12.65 -9.06 -15.48
CA THR A 169 -12.23 -10.46 -15.30
C THR A 169 -11.28 -10.61 -14.11
N ASN A 170 -10.30 -9.72 -14.01
CA ASN A 170 -9.32 -9.71 -12.94
C ASN A 170 -9.96 -9.40 -11.58
N LEU A 171 -10.84 -8.39 -11.50
CA LEU A 171 -11.60 -8.06 -10.29
C LEU A 171 -12.52 -9.21 -9.86
N GLN A 172 -13.21 -9.85 -10.82
CA GLN A 172 -14.04 -11.03 -10.54
C GLN A 172 -13.20 -12.19 -9.99
N ALA A 173 -11.99 -12.39 -10.51
CA ALA A 173 -11.06 -13.41 -10.04
C ALA A 173 -10.34 -13.04 -8.74
N MET A 174 -10.51 -11.83 -8.22
CA MET A 174 -9.75 -11.27 -7.08
C MET A 174 -8.23 -11.30 -7.32
N ASN A 175 -7.83 -11.07 -8.57
CA ASN A 175 -6.45 -11.15 -9.03
C ASN A 175 -5.95 -9.77 -9.42
N ILE A 176 -4.96 -9.24 -8.69
CA ILE A 176 -4.30 -7.97 -9.02
C ILE A 176 -3.01 -8.31 -9.75
N VAL A 177 -3.00 -8.02 -11.04
CA VAL A 177 -1.87 -8.25 -11.95
C VAL A 177 -1.73 -7.06 -12.87
N ASP A 178 -0.56 -6.91 -13.47
CA ASP A 178 -0.35 -5.91 -14.51
C ASP A 178 -1.33 -6.16 -15.67
N LEU A 179 -2.06 -5.12 -16.07
CA LEU A 179 -3.05 -5.20 -17.14
C LEU A 179 -2.32 -5.32 -18.47
N LYS A 180 -2.63 -6.37 -19.24
CA LYS A 180 -1.98 -6.64 -20.53
C LYS A 180 -2.39 -5.63 -21.58
N ASN A 181 -3.62 -5.14 -21.50
CA ASN A 181 -4.14 -4.13 -22.43
C ASN A 181 -3.82 -2.68 -21.97
N ASP A 182 -3.13 -2.47 -20.83
CA ASP A 182 -2.68 -1.14 -20.38
C ASP A 182 -1.43 -0.66 -21.16
N SER A 183 -0.58 -1.57 -21.66
CA SER A 183 0.52 -1.14 -22.54
C SER A 183 0.03 -0.50 -23.85
N ASP A 184 -1.15 -0.90 -24.33
CA ASP A 184 -1.81 -0.29 -25.49
C ASP A 184 -2.48 1.05 -25.13
N PHE A 185 -2.78 1.27 -23.85
CA PHE A 185 -3.22 2.56 -23.31
C PHE A 185 -2.06 3.58 -23.18
N ARG A 186 -0.84 3.06 -22.99
CA ARG A 186 0.41 3.81 -22.82
C ARG A 186 1.26 3.78 -24.08
N VAL A 187 0.66 4.04 -25.24
CA VAL A 187 1.39 4.15 -26.52
C VAL A 187 2.58 5.10 -26.33
N ARG A 188 3.78 4.52 -26.39
CA ARG A 188 5.04 5.28 -26.41
C ARG A 188 5.25 5.75 -27.84
N SER A 189 4.49 6.76 -28.25
CA SER A 189 4.79 7.48 -29.49
C SER A 189 6.11 8.24 -29.31
N ASP A 190 6.76 8.60 -30.41
CA ASP A 190 7.94 9.46 -30.37
C ASP A 190 7.64 10.80 -29.65
N LEU A 191 6.38 11.24 -29.70
CA LEU A 191 5.86 12.41 -28.98
C LEU A 191 5.99 12.27 -27.46
N SER A 192 5.91 11.06 -26.90
CA SER A 192 6.13 10.84 -25.47
C SER A 192 7.56 11.20 -25.04
N GLY A 193 8.53 11.02 -25.92
CA GLY A 193 9.91 11.43 -25.72
C GLY A 193 10.10 12.94 -25.89
N GLU A 194 9.44 13.54 -26.90
CA GLU A 194 9.51 14.98 -27.16
C GLU A 194 8.83 15.83 -26.07
N LEU A 195 7.76 15.32 -25.47
CA LEU A 195 6.96 15.98 -24.44
C LEU A 195 7.24 15.45 -23.02
N ASN A 196 8.46 14.97 -22.78
CA ASN A 196 8.82 14.31 -21.51
C ASN A 196 8.68 15.21 -20.27
N TYR A 197 8.72 16.54 -20.44
CA TYR A 197 8.55 17.52 -19.38
C TYR A 197 7.07 17.88 -19.22
N GLU A 198 6.38 18.13 -20.33
CA GLU A 198 5.00 18.62 -20.36
C GLU A 198 4.01 17.52 -19.93
N LEU A 199 4.19 16.27 -20.37
CA LEU A 199 3.23 15.18 -20.10
C LEU A 199 3.09 14.88 -18.59
N PRO A 200 4.15 14.67 -17.80
CA PRO A 200 4.00 14.41 -16.37
C PRO A 200 3.34 15.58 -15.63
N LYS A 201 3.63 16.83 -16.03
CA LYS A 201 3.04 18.02 -15.43
C LYS A 201 1.57 18.15 -15.79
N PHE A 202 1.23 17.89 -17.05
CA PHE A 202 -0.13 17.82 -17.53
C PHE A 202 -0.95 16.78 -16.75
N TYR A 203 -0.46 15.54 -16.63
CA TYR A 203 -1.18 14.51 -15.87
C TYR A 203 -1.31 14.87 -14.39
N SER A 204 -0.27 15.45 -13.78
CA SER A 204 -0.37 15.96 -12.40
C SER A 204 -1.45 17.03 -12.26
N TRP A 205 -1.59 17.94 -13.23
CA TRP A 205 -2.67 18.92 -13.26
C TRP A 205 -4.04 18.26 -13.38
N VAL A 206 -4.20 17.31 -14.32
CA VAL A 206 -5.45 16.57 -14.55
C VAL A 206 -5.94 15.88 -13.28
N HIS A 207 -5.08 15.10 -12.61
CA HIS A 207 -5.50 14.29 -11.46
C HIS A 207 -5.55 15.07 -10.14
N SER A 208 -4.84 16.19 -10.03
CA SER A 208 -4.88 17.00 -8.80
C SER A 208 -5.98 18.06 -8.80
N GLY A 209 -6.45 18.48 -9.99
CA GLY A 209 -7.37 19.61 -10.15
C GLY A 209 -6.83 20.94 -9.64
N ARG A 210 -5.53 21.02 -9.33
CA ARG A 210 -4.90 22.22 -8.78
C ARG A 210 -4.54 23.17 -9.92
N TYR A 211 -4.59 24.47 -9.64
CA TYR A 211 -4.13 25.47 -10.58
C TYR A 211 -2.64 25.25 -10.92
N ASP A 212 -2.32 25.17 -12.22
CA ASP A 212 -0.95 25.15 -12.73
C ASP A 212 -0.69 26.42 -13.57
N PRO A 213 0.27 27.28 -13.17
CA PRO A 213 0.57 28.51 -13.89
C PRO A 213 1.20 28.27 -15.28
N MET A 214 1.75 27.09 -15.54
CA MET A 214 2.40 26.73 -16.81
C MET A 214 1.46 25.99 -17.77
N LEU A 215 0.16 25.88 -17.46
CA LEU A 215 -0.80 25.16 -18.31
C LEU A 215 -0.84 25.68 -19.77
N ASP A 216 -0.75 27.00 -19.96
CA ASP A 216 -0.68 27.58 -21.32
C ASP A 216 0.53 27.06 -22.09
N TYR A 217 1.68 27.02 -21.43
CA TYR A 217 2.92 26.53 -22.04
C TYR A 217 2.78 25.07 -22.48
N TYR A 218 2.16 24.20 -21.67
CA TYR A 218 1.95 22.80 -22.06
C TYR A 218 1.03 22.68 -23.28
N PHE A 219 -0.06 23.45 -23.32
CA PHE A 219 -1.01 23.44 -24.44
C PHE A 219 -0.40 24.00 -25.72
N GLU A 220 0.39 25.08 -25.64
CA GLU A 220 1.16 25.61 -26.76
C GLU A 220 2.13 24.56 -27.33
N ARG A 221 2.83 23.83 -26.46
CA ARG A 221 3.71 22.73 -26.88
C ARG A 221 2.95 21.60 -27.54
N PHE A 222 1.82 21.15 -26.97
CA PHE A 222 0.99 20.10 -27.56
C PHE A 222 0.44 20.49 -28.93
N ASN A 223 -0.03 21.73 -29.08
CA ASN A 223 -0.51 22.24 -30.36
C ASN A 223 0.63 22.36 -31.38
N ALA A 224 1.82 22.80 -30.97
CA ALA A 224 2.97 22.93 -31.86
C ALA A 224 3.43 21.58 -32.44
N VAL A 225 3.47 20.51 -31.63
CA VAL A 225 3.92 19.19 -32.09
C VAL A 225 2.85 18.40 -32.85
N THR A 226 1.59 18.86 -32.82
CA THR A 226 0.47 18.23 -33.52
C THR A 226 -0.07 19.07 -34.68
N ASP A 227 0.63 20.14 -35.08
CA ASP A 227 0.18 21.11 -36.08
C ASP A 227 -1.24 21.65 -35.80
N GLY A 228 -1.57 21.81 -34.51
CA GLY A 228 -2.87 22.29 -34.04
C GLY A 228 -4.03 21.32 -34.20
N LYS A 229 -3.79 20.06 -34.58
CA LYS A 229 -4.82 19.05 -34.87
C LYS A 229 -5.85 18.85 -33.75
N PHE A 230 -5.43 18.96 -32.50
CA PHE A 230 -6.31 18.75 -31.34
C PHE A 230 -6.78 20.06 -30.67
N ASN A 231 -6.17 21.19 -31.02
CA ASN A 231 -6.50 22.51 -30.50
C ASN A 231 -6.70 22.52 -28.96
N PHE A 232 -5.65 22.19 -28.21
CA PHE A 232 -5.62 22.26 -26.75
C PHE A 232 -5.81 23.71 -26.28
N ASN A 233 -6.78 23.94 -25.42
CA ASN A 233 -7.10 25.28 -24.93
C ASN A 233 -7.67 25.21 -23.49
N LYS A 234 -7.57 26.31 -22.75
CA LYS A 234 -8.05 26.41 -21.35
C LYS A 234 -9.56 26.46 -21.18
N SER A 235 -10.30 26.70 -22.26
CA SER A 235 -11.78 26.68 -22.22
C SER A 235 -12.35 25.27 -22.32
N ASP A 236 -11.56 24.29 -22.76
CA ASP A 236 -11.97 22.90 -22.78
C ASP A 236 -12.15 22.37 -21.35
N GLU A 237 -13.12 21.49 -21.16
CA GLU A 237 -13.23 20.73 -19.93
C GLU A 237 -12.01 19.81 -19.75
N ILE A 238 -11.66 19.54 -18.49
CA ILE A 238 -10.50 18.70 -18.14
C ILE A 238 -10.60 17.32 -18.80
N LYS A 239 -11.81 16.72 -18.82
CA LYS A 239 -12.06 15.40 -19.43
C LYS A 239 -11.79 15.41 -20.94
N LEU A 240 -12.25 16.44 -21.65
CA LEU A 240 -11.96 16.61 -23.08
C LEU A 240 -10.47 16.83 -23.34
N THR A 241 -9.81 17.64 -22.51
CA THR A 241 -8.37 17.89 -22.63
C THR A 241 -7.56 16.60 -22.41
N PHE A 242 -7.94 15.80 -21.41
CA PHE A 242 -7.34 14.50 -21.14
C PHE A 242 -7.53 13.52 -22.30
N LEU A 243 -8.74 13.43 -22.86
CA LEU A 243 -9.03 12.63 -24.03
C LEU A 243 -8.16 13.04 -25.24
N LYS A 244 -8.07 14.35 -25.53
CA LYS A 244 -7.20 14.87 -26.60
C LYS A 244 -5.74 14.48 -26.39
N ALA A 245 -5.23 14.55 -25.16
CA ALA A 245 -3.86 14.15 -24.85
C ALA A 245 -3.64 12.65 -25.07
N LYS A 246 -4.60 11.80 -24.70
CA LYS A 246 -4.54 10.36 -24.98
C LYS A 246 -4.53 10.08 -26.48
N LEU A 247 -5.42 10.73 -27.24
CA LEU A 247 -5.46 10.60 -28.71
C LEU A 247 -4.17 11.08 -29.37
N MET A 248 -3.57 12.17 -28.89
CA MET A 248 -2.29 12.67 -29.36
C MET A 248 -1.20 11.62 -29.26
N LEU A 249 -1.17 10.87 -28.16
CA LEU A 249 -0.15 9.84 -27.94
C LEU A 249 -0.38 8.57 -28.75
N THR A 250 -1.57 8.37 -29.30
CA THR A 250 -1.88 7.23 -30.19
C THR A 250 -1.50 7.45 -31.66
N GLN A 251 -1.02 8.64 -32.02
CA GLN A 251 -0.58 8.95 -33.40
C GLN A 251 0.84 8.46 -33.69
#